data_AF-A0A150WW19-F1
#
_entry.id   AF-A0A150WW19-F1
#
_cell.length_a   1.000
_cell.length_b   1.000
_cell.length_c   1.000
_cell.angle_alpha   90.00
_cell.angle_beta   90.00
_cell.angle_gamma   90.00
#
_symmetry.space_group_name_H-M   'P 1'
#
loop_
_entity.id
_entity.type
_entity.pdbx_description
1 polymer ?
#
loop_
_entity_poly.entity_id
_entity_poly.type
_entity_poly.pdbx_seq_one_letter_code
_entity_poly.pdbx_strand_id
1 'polypeptide(L)'
;MQNNHPEFNKGKEISTASVIAPVLSDYMNYRQFLADFYQFKRKSSKGSLRAYNYAVFSAAANIKSPNYLKMIIEGKRNLSDDMIGKFGKALSFMKDQTEEFRLLVHFTQATDPAERNMYLKKLSEHRVAGKLKSGEIDRKTWEKVPNWVAWIIYAMVDQEGVSFDTSALKALLRGKASEDEIEAALNTLLASGELRRDEVTGEHKKNRSLIESPEEIPVALVRKLQSQLMYLGLESLYQDQPTEREFGTLTLSLTKTEFEEIKFKLRQMRKALHKDNSIARMKQKGERVYQLNIQLFPVTNAVEGVEKTPVIKPALDIKTETAIIETPAPVMAAPSVEAAPVTAAPADKDSRANVSSLAATAASAADLFR
;
A
#
# COMPACT_ATOMS: atom_id res chain seq x y z
N MET A 1 6.14 -44.95 13.05
CA MET A 1 7.06 -44.20 12.17
C MET A 1 6.69 -44.49 10.72
N GLN A 2 5.87 -43.64 10.12
CA GLN A 2 5.51 -43.66 8.70
C GLN A 2 5.35 -42.20 8.27
N ASN A 3 6.20 -41.76 7.35
CA ASN A 3 6.22 -40.41 6.81
C ASN A 3 5.08 -40.27 5.80
N ASN A 4 4.04 -39.53 6.16
CA ASN A 4 3.02 -39.07 5.23
C ASN A 4 3.37 -37.68 4.69
N HIS A 5 3.52 -37.59 3.38
CA HIS A 5 3.62 -36.34 2.63
C HIS A 5 2.30 -35.56 2.72
N PRO A 6 2.33 -34.22 2.84
CA PRO A 6 1.13 -33.42 2.65
C PRO A 6 0.85 -33.26 1.16
N GLU A 7 -0.24 -33.87 0.70
CA GLU A 7 -0.91 -33.54 -0.56
C GLU A 7 -1.53 -32.14 -0.45
N PHE A 8 -1.09 -31.21 -1.30
CA PHE A 8 -1.69 -29.88 -1.38
C PHE A 8 -2.95 -29.91 -2.25
N ASN A 9 -4.03 -29.40 -1.66
CA ASN A 9 -5.35 -29.23 -2.26
C ASN A 9 -5.31 -28.53 -3.64
N LYS A 10 -5.94 -29.19 -4.61
CA LYS A 10 -6.17 -28.71 -5.97
C LYS A 10 -7.16 -27.54 -5.98
N GLY A 11 -6.66 -26.33 -6.22
CA GLY A 11 -7.47 -25.21 -6.69
C GLY A 11 -7.67 -25.27 -8.20
N LYS A 12 -8.93 -25.34 -8.63
CA LYS A 12 -9.47 -25.37 -10.01
C LYS A 12 -9.15 -26.64 -10.81
N GLU A 13 -10.15 -27.52 -10.91
CA GLU A 13 -10.25 -28.45 -12.04
C GLU A 13 -10.37 -27.65 -13.33
N ILE A 14 -9.23 -27.45 -13.99
CA ILE A 14 -9.19 -27.17 -15.43
C ILE A 14 -9.09 -28.54 -16.09
N SER A 15 -10.23 -28.98 -16.60
CA SER A 15 -10.36 -30.11 -17.51
C SER A 15 -9.29 -30.02 -18.63
N THR A 16 -8.50 -31.09 -18.77
CA THR A 16 -7.57 -31.43 -19.87
C THR A 16 -7.18 -30.32 -20.87
N ALA A 17 -6.07 -29.59 -20.64
CA ALA A 17 -5.45 -28.73 -21.67
C ALA A 17 -4.05 -28.21 -21.25
N SER A 18 -3.10 -28.20 -22.19
CA SER A 18 -1.85 -27.40 -22.27
C SER A 18 -1.03 -27.18 -20.97
N VAL A 19 0.19 -27.74 -20.92
CA VAL A 19 1.16 -27.33 -19.89
C VAL A 19 1.62 -25.90 -20.23
N ILE A 20 1.09 -24.89 -19.55
CA ILE A 20 1.48 -23.49 -19.75
C ILE A 20 2.84 -23.25 -19.08
N ALA A 21 3.75 -22.56 -19.78
CA ALA A 21 5.05 -22.20 -19.23
C ALA A 21 4.89 -21.09 -18.16
N PRO A 22 5.56 -21.19 -16.99
CA PRO A 22 5.49 -20.14 -15.98
C PRO A 22 6.17 -18.86 -16.48
N VAL A 23 5.53 -17.73 -16.23
CA VAL A 23 6.01 -16.39 -16.61
C VAL A 23 6.64 -15.71 -15.40
N LEU A 24 7.90 -15.27 -15.52
CA LEU A 24 8.67 -14.68 -14.40
C LEU A 24 7.94 -13.53 -13.70
N SER A 25 7.25 -12.69 -14.48
CA SER A 25 6.60 -11.47 -13.99
C SER A 25 5.41 -11.72 -13.07
N ASP A 26 4.89 -12.95 -13.03
CA ASP A 26 3.78 -13.33 -12.14
C ASP A 26 4.24 -13.69 -10.73
N TYR A 27 5.55 -13.75 -10.48
CA TYR A 27 6.12 -14.21 -9.22
C TYR A 27 6.72 -13.07 -8.40
N MET A 28 6.54 -13.15 -7.07
CA MET A 28 7.22 -12.32 -6.07
C MET A 28 8.31 -13.08 -5.31
N ASN A 29 8.48 -14.37 -5.62
CA ASN A 29 9.54 -15.20 -5.05
C ASN A 29 10.20 -16.02 -6.17
N TYR A 30 11.49 -15.76 -6.43
CA TYR A 30 12.23 -16.43 -7.49
C TYR A 30 12.35 -17.94 -7.27
N ARG A 31 12.36 -18.43 -6.02
CA ARG A 31 12.45 -19.87 -5.73
C ARG A 31 11.19 -20.60 -6.16
N GLN A 32 10.03 -19.97 -5.96
CA GLN A 32 8.75 -20.50 -6.41
C GLN A 32 8.72 -20.57 -7.94
N PHE A 33 9.15 -19.50 -8.61
CA PHE A 33 9.30 -19.50 -10.07
C PHE A 33 10.21 -20.64 -10.56
N LEU A 34 11.39 -20.81 -9.95
CA LEU A 34 12.33 -21.88 -10.32
C LEU A 34 11.75 -23.28 -10.09
N ALA A 35 10.98 -23.47 -9.02
CA ALA A 35 10.29 -24.73 -8.73
C ALA A 35 9.25 -25.05 -9.81
N ASP A 36 8.42 -24.08 -10.17
CA ASP A 36 7.37 -24.24 -11.18
C ASP A 36 7.97 -24.45 -12.57
N PHE A 37 9.04 -23.70 -12.92
CA PHE A 37 9.79 -23.89 -14.16
C PHE A 37 10.38 -25.30 -14.27
N TYR A 38 10.97 -25.80 -13.18
CA TYR A 38 11.49 -27.16 -13.14
C TYR A 38 10.39 -28.20 -13.36
N GLN A 39 9.25 -28.05 -12.68
CA GLN A 39 8.11 -28.96 -12.85
C GLN A 39 7.54 -28.90 -14.26
N PHE A 40 7.43 -27.70 -14.84
CA PHE A 40 7.04 -27.48 -16.22
C PHE A 40 7.95 -28.25 -17.18
N LYS A 41 9.27 -27.98 -17.15
CA LYS A 41 10.23 -28.66 -18.03
C LYS A 41 10.25 -30.18 -17.83
N ARG A 42 10.10 -30.66 -16.59
CA ARG A 42 10.02 -32.10 -16.29
C ARG A 42 8.77 -32.74 -16.90
N LYS A 43 7.62 -32.08 -16.83
CA LYS A 43 6.37 -32.55 -17.46
C LYS A 43 6.48 -32.50 -18.99
N SER A 44 6.99 -31.41 -19.55
CA SER A 44 7.12 -31.21 -21.01
C SER A 44 8.16 -32.13 -21.66
N SER A 45 9.12 -32.64 -20.90
CA SER A 45 10.13 -33.60 -21.38
C SER A 45 9.76 -35.06 -21.11
N LYS A 46 8.57 -35.33 -20.55
CA LYS A 46 8.11 -36.69 -20.26
C LYS A 46 7.92 -37.45 -21.59
N GLY A 47 8.71 -38.50 -21.80
CA GLY A 47 8.73 -39.29 -23.04
C GLY A 47 9.89 -38.94 -24.00
N SER A 48 10.72 -37.93 -23.69
CA SER A 48 11.99 -37.71 -24.41
C SER A 48 13.06 -38.71 -23.98
N LEU A 49 13.96 -39.07 -24.90
CA LEU A 49 15.16 -39.89 -24.65
C LEU A 49 15.98 -39.39 -23.44
N ARG A 50 15.94 -38.08 -23.15
CA ARG A 50 16.58 -37.48 -21.98
C ARG A 50 15.59 -36.60 -21.21
N ALA A 51 14.95 -37.19 -20.21
CA ALA A 51 14.06 -36.46 -19.32
C ALA A 51 14.79 -35.33 -18.58
N TYR A 52 14.11 -34.20 -18.42
CA TYR A 52 14.65 -33.03 -17.73
C TYR A 52 14.81 -33.32 -16.23
N ASN A 53 16.00 -33.02 -15.69
CA ASN A 53 16.33 -33.22 -14.29
C ASN A 53 17.32 -32.13 -13.80
N TYR A 54 17.64 -32.13 -12.51
CA TYR A 54 18.52 -31.12 -11.91
C TYR A 54 19.93 -31.08 -12.54
N ALA A 55 20.47 -32.24 -12.94
CA ALA A 55 21.77 -32.31 -13.60
C ALA A 55 21.75 -31.67 -14.99
N VAL A 56 20.64 -31.82 -15.75
CA VAL A 56 20.43 -31.18 -17.05
C VAL A 56 20.40 -29.65 -16.89
N PHE A 57 19.67 -29.12 -15.91
CA PHE A 57 19.70 -27.68 -15.64
C PHE A 57 21.10 -27.19 -15.26
N SER A 58 21.78 -27.91 -14.38
CA SER A 58 23.12 -27.53 -13.91
C SER A 58 24.13 -27.51 -15.06
N ALA A 59 24.05 -28.46 -15.98
CA ALA A 59 24.86 -28.46 -17.20
C ALA A 59 24.53 -27.25 -18.10
N ALA A 60 23.26 -26.94 -18.32
CA ALA A 60 22.84 -25.76 -19.09
C ALA A 60 23.29 -24.43 -18.45
N ALA A 61 23.38 -24.38 -17.12
CA ALA A 61 23.88 -23.24 -16.36
C ALA A 61 25.42 -23.20 -16.27
N ASN A 62 26.13 -24.17 -16.82
CA ASN A 62 27.57 -24.36 -16.63
C ASN A 62 27.97 -24.43 -15.13
N ILE A 63 27.22 -25.22 -14.36
CA ILE A 63 27.42 -25.43 -12.92
C ILE A 63 27.84 -26.87 -12.66
N LYS A 64 28.97 -27.04 -11.95
CA LYS A 64 29.53 -28.36 -11.62
C LYS A 64 28.64 -29.20 -10.71
N SER A 65 27.92 -28.56 -9.78
CA SER A 65 27.08 -29.25 -8.79
C SER A 65 25.72 -29.65 -9.39
N PRO A 66 25.42 -30.95 -9.61
CA PRO A 66 24.19 -31.39 -10.29
C PRO A 66 22.89 -31.06 -9.55
N ASN A 67 22.96 -30.88 -8.23
CA ASN A 67 21.81 -30.57 -7.38
C ASN A 67 21.73 -29.09 -6.97
N TYR A 68 22.46 -28.20 -7.66
CA TYR A 68 22.52 -26.79 -7.26
C TYR A 68 21.14 -26.11 -7.33
N LEU A 69 20.39 -26.31 -8.41
CA LEU A 69 19.02 -25.81 -8.54
C LEU A 69 18.10 -26.31 -7.41
N LYS A 70 18.22 -27.59 -7.03
CA LYS A 70 17.43 -28.17 -5.93
C LYS A 70 17.73 -27.47 -4.61
N MET A 71 19.00 -27.22 -4.29
CA MET A 71 19.39 -26.49 -3.08
C MET A 71 18.86 -25.04 -3.06
N ILE A 72 18.79 -24.39 -4.22
CA ILE A 72 18.16 -23.07 -4.33
C ILE A 72 16.64 -23.18 -4.12
N ILE A 73 15.94 -24.11 -4.76
CA ILE A 73 14.49 -24.26 -4.56
C ILE A 73 14.16 -24.54 -3.09
N GLU A 74 14.94 -25.40 -2.43
CA GLU A 74 14.74 -25.77 -1.02
C GLU A 74 15.21 -24.70 -0.02
N GLY A 75 15.71 -23.55 -0.48
CA GLY A 75 16.18 -22.48 0.42
C GLY A 75 17.52 -22.76 1.11
N LYS A 76 18.20 -23.85 0.78
CA LYS A 76 19.49 -24.25 1.38
C LYS A 76 20.67 -23.40 0.91
N ARG A 77 20.52 -22.66 -0.19
CA ARG A 77 21.53 -21.73 -0.74
C ARG A 77 20.87 -20.49 -1.33
N ASN A 78 21.62 -19.39 -1.37
CA ASN A 78 21.29 -18.16 -2.10
C ASN A 78 22.01 -18.11 -3.45
N LEU A 79 21.52 -17.27 -4.36
CA LEU A 79 22.17 -16.94 -5.62
C LEU A 79 23.05 -15.71 -5.47
N SER A 80 24.29 -15.79 -5.93
CA SER A 80 25.17 -14.65 -6.17
C SER A 80 24.93 -14.05 -7.55
N ASP A 81 25.41 -12.83 -7.83
CA ASP A 81 25.29 -12.17 -9.13
C ASP A 81 25.82 -13.00 -10.31
N ASP A 82 26.96 -13.66 -10.13
CA ASP A 82 27.51 -14.57 -11.14
C ASP A 82 26.55 -15.75 -11.42
N MET A 83 25.96 -16.32 -10.37
CA MET A 83 25.01 -17.41 -10.52
C MET A 83 23.67 -16.96 -11.12
N ILE A 84 23.22 -15.72 -10.86
CA ILE A 84 22.04 -15.15 -11.49
C ILE A 84 22.20 -15.15 -13.01
N GLY A 85 23.36 -14.70 -13.52
CA GLY A 85 23.65 -14.71 -14.96
C GLY A 85 23.68 -16.12 -15.56
N LYS A 86 24.26 -17.09 -14.85
CA LYS A 86 24.27 -18.51 -15.26
C LYS A 86 22.87 -19.12 -15.30
N PHE A 87 22.03 -18.81 -14.31
CA PHE A 87 20.64 -19.23 -14.27
C PHE A 87 19.84 -18.60 -15.41
N GLY A 88 20.02 -17.29 -15.68
CA GLY A 88 19.39 -16.62 -16.82
C GLY A 88 19.65 -17.34 -18.15
N LYS A 89 20.91 -17.77 -18.39
CA LYS A 89 21.27 -18.56 -19.57
C LYS A 89 20.55 -19.92 -19.61
N ALA A 90 20.53 -20.66 -18.49
CA ALA A 90 19.87 -21.96 -18.41
C ALA A 90 18.34 -21.89 -18.55
N LEU A 91 17.76 -20.77 -18.14
CA LEU A 91 16.33 -20.45 -18.30
C LEU A 91 16.02 -19.92 -19.71
N SER A 92 17.03 -19.72 -20.55
CA SER A 92 16.92 -19.10 -21.87
C SER A 92 16.32 -17.68 -21.83
N PHE A 93 16.65 -16.94 -20.78
CA PHE A 93 16.23 -15.54 -20.64
C PHE A 93 17.02 -14.61 -21.55
N MET A 94 16.32 -13.64 -22.12
CA MET A 94 16.94 -12.49 -22.78
C MET A 94 17.51 -11.52 -21.74
N LYS A 95 18.22 -10.49 -22.20
CA LYS A 95 18.86 -9.49 -21.33
C LYS A 95 17.87 -8.84 -20.35
N ASP A 96 16.71 -8.43 -20.85
CA ASP A 96 15.65 -7.77 -20.08
C ASP A 96 15.07 -8.72 -19.01
N GLN A 97 14.74 -9.96 -19.38
CA GLN A 97 14.27 -10.98 -18.44
C GLN A 97 15.33 -11.38 -17.38
N THR A 98 16.62 -11.35 -17.76
CA THR A 98 17.72 -11.62 -16.83
C THR A 98 17.84 -10.50 -15.81
N GLU A 99 17.61 -9.24 -16.21
CA GLU A 99 17.58 -8.11 -15.29
C GLU A 99 16.37 -8.18 -14.35
N GLU A 100 15.19 -8.52 -14.86
CA GLU A 100 14.03 -8.76 -13.99
C GLU A 100 14.30 -9.89 -12.98
N PHE A 101 14.92 -10.98 -13.42
CA PHE A 101 15.29 -12.10 -12.54
C PHE A 101 16.30 -11.66 -11.48
N ARG A 102 17.31 -10.86 -11.86
CA ARG A 102 18.26 -10.26 -10.92
C ARG A 102 17.56 -9.44 -9.86
N LEU A 103 16.70 -8.50 -10.26
CA LEU A 103 15.96 -7.63 -9.35
C LEU A 103 15.06 -8.44 -8.40
N LEU A 104 14.39 -9.47 -8.91
CA LEU A 104 13.58 -10.38 -8.11
C LEU A 104 14.42 -11.16 -7.09
N VAL A 105 15.60 -11.66 -7.49
CA VAL A 105 16.52 -12.36 -6.58
C VAL A 105 17.00 -11.43 -5.47
N HIS A 106 17.50 -10.23 -5.79
CA HIS A 106 17.95 -9.30 -4.74
C HIS A 106 16.82 -8.88 -3.81
N PHE A 107 15.64 -8.57 -4.35
CA PHE A 107 14.44 -8.29 -3.56
C PHE A 107 14.17 -9.40 -2.53
N THR A 108 14.16 -10.66 -2.97
CA THR A 108 13.85 -11.80 -2.08
C THR A 108 14.96 -12.16 -1.10
N GLN A 109 16.22 -11.86 -1.42
CA GLN A 109 17.38 -12.21 -0.59
C GLN A 109 17.80 -11.10 0.37
N ALA A 110 17.41 -9.85 0.11
CA ALA A 110 17.72 -8.71 0.96
C ALA A 110 17.20 -8.95 2.38
N THR A 111 18.08 -8.89 3.37
CA THR A 111 17.73 -9.00 4.79
C THR A 111 17.43 -7.63 5.39
N ASP A 112 18.09 -6.60 4.89
CA ASP A 112 17.83 -5.22 5.27
C ASP A 112 16.51 -4.74 4.64
N PRO A 113 15.56 -4.20 5.44
CA PRO A 113 14.30 -3.70 4.91
C PRO A 113 14.48 -2.58 3.87
N ALA A 114 15.41 -1.64 4.07
CA ALA A 114 15.60 -0.53 3.14
C ALA A 114 16.12 -1.02 1.77
N GLU A 115 17.09 -1.92 1.78
CA GLU A 115 17.60 -2.61 0.58
C GLU A 115 16.48 -3.40 -0.13
N ARG A 116 15.69 -4.17 0.62
CA ARG A 116 14.56 -4.93 0.08
C ARG A 116 13.57 -4.02 -0.64
N ASN A 117 13.24 -2.88 -0.05
CA ASN A 117 12.32 -1.90 -0.64
C ASN A 117 12.89 -1.26 -1.90
N MET A 118 14.18 -0.91 -1.89
CA MET A 118 14.87 -0.40 -3.08
C MET A 118 14.74 -1.37 -4.25
N TYR A 119 15.01 -2.66 -4.03
CA TYR A 119 14.90 -3.66 -5.11
C TYR A 119 13.46 -3.92 -5.53
N LEU A 120 12.49 -3.86 -4.61
CA LEU A 120 11.06 -3.99 -4.96
C LEU A 120 10.60 -2.82 -5.86
N LYS A 121 11.06 -1.60 -5.56
CA LYS A 121 10.80 -0.41 -6.40
C LYS A 121 11.39 -0.62 -7.80
N LYS A 122 12.68 -0.95 -7.90
CA LYS A 122 13.36 -1.22 -9.17
C LYS A 122 12.70 -2.35 -9.97
N LEU A 123 12.30 -3.43 -9.31
CA LEU A 123 11.60 -4.56 -9.94
C LEU A 123 10.25 -4.12 -10.53
N SER A 124 9.47 -3.35 -9.78
CA SER A 124 8.19 -2.81 -10.22
C SER A 124 8.36 -1.92 -11.46
N GLU A 125 9.31 -0.97 -11.40
CA GLU A 125 9.64 -0.07 -12.52
C GLU A 125 10.10 -0.84 -13.76
N HIS A 126 10.95 -1.87 -13.60
CA HIS A 126 11.42 -2.70 -14.70
C HIS A 126 10.28 -3.44 -15.40
N ARG A 127 9.41 -4.12 -14.64
CA ARG A 127 8.26 -4.87 -15.18
C ARG A 127 7.30 -3.97 -15.93
N VAL A 128 7.04 -2.79 -15.37
CA VAL A 128 6.24 -1.75 -15.99
C VAL A 128 6.82 -1.32 -17.33
N ALA A 129 8.13 -1.01 -17.37
CA ALA A 129 8.80 -0.60 -18.59
C ALA A 129 8.76 -1.70 -19.67
N GLY A 130 8.92 -2.97 -19.27
CA GLY A 130 8.80 -4.12 -20.18
C GLY A 130 7.41 -4.22 -20.82
N LYS A 131 6.34 -4.10 -20.02
CA LYS A 131 4.96 -4.14 -20.52
C LYS A 131 4.58 -2.96 -21.43
N LEU A 132 5.18 -1.80 -21.20
CA LEU A 132 5.00 -0.63 -22.07
C LEU A 132 5.71 -0.85 -23.42
N LYS A 133 6.91 -1.44 -23.41
CA LYS A 133 7.65 -1.78 -24.64
C LYS A 133 6.97 -2.87 -25.47
N SER A 134 6.35 -3.86 -24.82
CA SER A 134 5.68 -4.97 -25.51
C SER A 134 4.32 -4.59 -26.12
N GLY A 135 3.78 -3.40 -25.78
CA GLY A 135 2.43 -2.99 -26.17
C GLY A 135 1.31 -3.73 -25.45
N GLU A 136 1.63 -4.61 -24.49
CA GLU A 136 0.65 -5.26 -23.60
C GLU A 136 -0.05 -4.22 -22.72
N ILE A 137 0.69 -3.19 -22.34
CA ILE A 137 0.11 -1.95 -21.84
C ILE A 137 0.12 -0.96 -22.99
N ASP A 138 -1.07 -0.64 -23.50
CA ASP A 138 -1.26 0.48 -24.40
C ASP A 138 -0.75 1.76 -23.72
N ARG A 139 0.15 2.48 -24.39
CA ARG A 139 0.78 3.69 -23.87
C ARG A 139 -0.26 4.74 -23.49
N LYS A 140 -1.37 4.85 -24.25
CA LYS A 140 -2.49 5.73 -23.90
C LYS A 140 -3.23 5.27 -22.64
N THR A 141 -3.30 3.96 -22.38
CA THR A 141 -3.87 3.39 -21.15
C THR A 141 -2.91 3.48 -19.96
N TRP A 142 -1.59 3.47 -20.20
CA TRP A 142 -0.57 3.74 -19.20
C TRP A 142 -0.55 5.21 -18.75
N GLU A 143 -0.71 6.13 -19.70
CA GLU A 143 -0.83 7.56 -19.43
C GLU A 143 -2.10 7.88 -18.62
N LYS A 144 -3.13 7.03 -18.71
CA LYS A 144 -4.32 7.08 -17.84
C LYS A 144 -4.10 6.50 -16.44
N VAL A 145 -2.93 5.95 -16.12
CA VAL A 145 -2.68 5.40 -14.79
C VAL A 145 -2.66 6.55 -13.78
N PRO A 146 -3.48 6.50 -12.71
CA PRO A 146 -3.47 7.52 -11.68
C PRO A 146 -2.06 7.66 -11.09
N ASN A 147 -1.49 8.86 -11.22
CA ASN A 147 -0.24 9.22 -10.58
C ASN A 147 -0.55 9.70 -9.16
N TRP A 148 0.10 9.13 -8.14
CA TRP A 148 -0.04 9.61 -6.75
C TRP A 148 0.28 11.12 -6.65
N VAL A 149 1.16 11.63 -7.52
CA VAL A 149 1.48 13.06 -7.62
C VAL A 149 0.24 13.87 -7.95
N ALA A 150 -0.62 13.42 -8.88
CA ALA A 150 -1.85 14.12 -9.23
C ALA A 150 -2.81 14.18 -8.03
N TRP A 151 -2.93 13.09 -7.26
CA TRP A 151 -3.77 13.07 -6.06
C TRP A 151 -3.28 14.03 -4.97
N ILE A 152 -1.97 14.11 -4.76
CA ILE A 152 -1.39 15.04 -3.79
C ILE A 152 -1.52 16.48 -4.28
N ILE A 153 -1.21 16.77 -5.55
CA ILE A 153 -1.39 18.12 -6.14
C ILE A 153 -2.85 18.56 -6.05
N TYR A 154 -3.81 17.67 -6.36
CA TYR A 154 -5.23 17.94 -6.19
C TYR A 154 -5.57 18.28 -4.74
N ALA A 155 -5.03 17.53 -3.77
CA ALA A 155 -5.23 17.83 -2.34
C ALA A 155 -4.57 19.15 -1.91
N MET A 156 -3.41 19.51 -2.48
CA MET A 156 -2.66 20.73 -2.18
C MET A 156 -3.40 22.01 -2.57
N VAL A 157 -4.44 21.94 -3.41
CA VAL A 157 -5.32 23.10 -3.67
C VAL A 157 -6.00 23.60 -2.39
N ASP A 158 -6.27 22.69 -1.47
CA ASP A 158 -6.85 23.00 -0.18
C ASP A 158 -5.78 23.27 0.90
N GLN A 159 -4.50 23.32 0.52
CA GLN A 159 -3.40 23.69 1.39
C GLN A 159 -3.08 25.19 1.26
N GLU A 160 -2.84 25.84 2.39
CA GLU A 160 -2.55 27.27 2.46
C GLU A 160 -1.16 27.59 1.89
N GLY A 161 -1.04 28.72 1.19
CA GLY A 161 0.24 29.23 0.69
C GLY A 161 0.87 28.44 -0.47
N VAL A 162 0.16 27.52 -1.10
CA VAL A 162 0.71 26.72 -2.22
C VAL A 162 0.82 27.54 -3.49
N SER A 163 2.04 27.65 -4.02
CA SER A 163 2.29 28.04 -5.41
C SER A 163 2.29 26.80 -6.30
N PHE A 164 1.58 26.88 -7.43
CA PHE A 164 1.41 25.78 -8.39
C PHE A 164 2.42 25.84 -9.55
N ASP A 165 3.59 26.43 -9.32
CA ASP A 165 4.73 26.29 -10.21
C ASP A 165 5.47 24.97 -9.92
N THR A 166 6.07 24.37 -10.96
CA THR A 166 6.71 23.05 -10.87
C THR A 166 7.80 23.00 -9.80
N SER A 167 8.56 24.09 -9.62
CA SER A 167 9.68 24.14 -8.67
C SER A 167 9.22 24.20 -7.22
N ALA A 168 8.20 25.01 -6.90
CA ALA A 168 7.61 25.09 -5.57
C ALA A 168 6.87 23.80 -5.22
N LEU A 169 6.13 23.21 -6.18
CA LEU A 169 5.48 21.91 -5.97
C LEU A 169 6.51 20.82 -5.67
N LYS A 170 7.65 20.78 -6.39
CA LYS A 170 8.73 19.83 -6.11
C LYS A 170 9.30 20.00 -4.71
N ALA A 171 9.50 21.24 -4.26
CA ALA A 171 9.96 21.54 -2.91
C ALA A 171 8.96 21.08 -1.85
N LEU A 172 7.66 21.36 -2.03
CA LEU A 172 6.58 20.92 -1.14
C LEU A 172 6.41 19.39 -1.12
N LEU A 173 6.64 18.73 -2.26
CA LEU A 173 6.71 17.27 -2.39
C LEU A 173 8.03 16.68 -1.88
N ARG A 174 8.93 17.50 -1.33
CA ARG A 174 10.22 17.09 -0.74
C ARG A 174 11.10 16.32 -1.74
N GLY A 175 11.03 16.68 -3.03
CA GLY A 175 11.82 16.04 -4.09
C GLY A 175 11.41 14.59 -4.41
N LYS A 176 10.26 14.11 -3.92
CA LYS A 176 9.78 12.74 -4.15
C LYS A 176 9.24 12.49 -5.56
N ALA A 177 8.99 13.56 -6.31
CA ALA A 177 8.57 13.52 -7.70
C ALA A 177 9.52 14.38 -8.56
N SER A 178 9.76 13.93 -9.78
CA SER A 178 10.49 14.72 -10.79
C SER A 178 9.65 15.88 -11.31
N GLU A 179 10.31 16.87 -11.92
CA GLU A 179 9.62 18.03 -12.52
C GLU A 179 8.67 17.60 -13.64
N ASP A 180 9.11 16.67 -14.49
CA ASP A 180 8.30 16.09 -15.56
C ASP A 180 7.03 15.41 -15.03
N GLU A 181 7.13 14.66 -13.91
CA GLU A 181 5.97 14.00 -13.30
C GLU A 181 4.98 15.00 -12.71
N ILE A 182 5.48 16.09 -12.11
CA ILE A 182 4.67 17.16 -11.54
C ILE A 182 3.93 17.91 -12.65
N GLU A 183 4.65 18.28 -13.72
CA GLU A 183 4.08 18.99 -14.85
C GLU A 183 3.03 18.13 -15.57
N ALA A 184 3.32 16.86 -15.81
CA ALA A 184 2.36 15.92 -16.39
C ALA A 184 1.10 15.77 -15.54
N ALA A 185 1.25 15.68 -14.22
CA ALA A 185 0.13 15.57 -13.28
C ALA A 185 -0.73 16.85 -13.26
N LEU A 186 -0.11 18.03 -13.19
CA LEU A 186 -0.82 19.30 -13.20
C LEU A 186 -1.57 19.52 -14.52
N ASN A 187 -0.93 19.22 -15.65
CA ASN A 187 -1.54 19.32 -16.97
C ASN A 187 -2.73 18.37 -17.11
N THR A 188 -2.62 17.15 -16.57
CA THR A 188 -3.73 16.18 -16.58
C THR A 188 -4.92 16.69 -15.78
N LEU A 189 -4.70 17.23 -14.59
CA LEU A 189 -5.77 17.77 -13.74
C LEU A 189 -6.47 18.99 -14.37
N LEU A 190 -5.73 19.83 -15.08
CA LEU A 190 -6.29 20.97 -15.81
C LEU A 190 -7.04 20.51 -17.06
N ALA A 191 -6.49 19.55 -17.81
CA ALA A 191 -7.09 19.04 -19.04
C ALA A 191 -8.35 18.19 -18.77
N SER A 192 -8.38 17.41 -17.69
CA SER A 192 -9.58 16.70 -17.24
C SER A 192 -10.64 17.64 -16.67
N GLY A 193 -10.25 18.88 -16.35
CA GLY A 193 -11.11 19.90 -15.77
C GLY A 193 -11.37 19.69 -14.28
N GLU A 194 -10.70 18.73 -13.62
CA GLU A 194 -10.72 18.53 -12.17
C GLU A 194 -10.17 19.76 -11.43
N LEU A 195 -9.17 20.42 -12.02
CA LEU A 195 -8.68 21.72 -11.60
C LEU A 195 -9.00 22.78 -12.66
N ARG A 196 -9.30 23.99 -12.20
CA ARG A 196 -9.43 25.19 -13.03
C ARG A 196 -8.65 26.33 -12.42
N ARG A 197 -8.15 27.23 -13.27
CA ARG A 197 -7.60 28.51 -12.81
C ARG A 197 -8.74 29.51 -12.67
N ASP A 198 -8.77 30.22 -11.55
CA ASP A 198 -9.65 31.34 -11.34
C ASP A 198 -9.24 32.48 -12.27
N GLU A 199 -10.19 33.01 -13.04
CA GLU A 199 -9.92 34.05 -14.05
C GLU A 199 -9.54 35.40 -13.43
N VAL A 200 -9.93 35.64 -12.17
CA VAL A 200 -9.71 36.92 -11.47
C VAL A 200 -8.47 36.86 -10.59
N THR A 201 -8.30 35.77 -9.83
CA THR A 201 -7.16 35.66 -8.89
C THR A 201 -5.97 34.88 -9.44
N GLY A 202 -6.14 34.14 -10.53
CA GLY A 202 -5.13 33.23 -11.07
C GLY A 202 -4.90 31.97 -10.23
N GLU A 203 -5.61 31.81 -9.10
CA GLU A 203 -5.46 30.66 -8.21
C GLU A 203 -6.05 29.38 -8.81
N HIS A 204 -5.45 28.23 -8.48
CA HIS A 204 -6.02 26.95 -8.86
C HIS A 204 -7.15 26.58 -7.90
N LYS A 205 -8.29 26.13 -8.43
CA LYS A 205 -9.47 25.70 -7.68
C LYS A 205 -9.96 24.35 -8.18
N LYS A 206 -10.51 23.56 -7.26
CA LYS A 206 -11.18 22.29 -7.57
C LYS A 206 -12.50 22.55 -8.29
N ASN A 207 -12.75 21.80 -9.35
CA ASN A 207 -14.02 21.85 -10.05
C ASN A 207 -15.01 20.88 -9.38
N ARG A 208 -15.97 21.43 -8.63
CA ARG A 208 -16.93 20.66 -7.83
C ARG A 208 -17.95 19.87 -8.65
N SER A 209 -18.04 20.15 -9.96
CA SER A 209 -19.04 19.57 -10.86
C SER A 209 -18.67 18.19 -11.43
N LEU A 210 -17.44 17.71 -11.21
CA LEU A 210 -16.91 16.49 -11.84
C LEU A 210 -16.74 15.32 -10.85
N ILE A 211 -17.60 15.22 -9.83
CA ILE A 211 -17.72 13.95 -9.09
C ILE A 211 -18.55 13.00 -9.94
N GLU A 212 -18.03 12.62 -11.11
CA GLU A 212 -18.63 11.57 -11.93
C GLU A 212 -18.39 10.22 -11.25
N SER A 213 -19.40 9.35 -11.37
CA SER A 213 -19.40 7.99 -10.87
C SER A 213 -18.12 7.25 -11.30
N PRO A 214 -17.61 6.31 -10.48
CA PRO A 214 -16.39 5.60 -10.80
C PRO A 214 -16.59 4.81 -12.09
N GLU A 215 -15.93 5.24 -13.17
CA GLU A 215 -15.54 4.34 -14.24
C GLU A 215 -14.83 3.15 -13.59
N GLU A 216 -15.09 1.93 -14.05
CA GLU A 216 -14.54 0.72 -13.43
C GLU A 216 -13.01 0.71 -13.54
N ILE A 217 -12.33 1.23 -12.51
CA ILE A 217 -10.87 1.36 -12.49
C ILE A 217 -10.27 -0.06 -12.51
N PRO A 218 -9.46 -0.42 -13.53
CA PRO A 218 -8.85 -1.74 -13.59
C PRO A 218 -8.09 -2.08 -12.30
N VAL A 219 -8.26 -3.31 -11.81
CA VAL A 219 -7.63 -3.80 -10.56
C VAL A 219 -6.11 -3.61 -10.57
N ALA A 220 -5.47 -3.74 -11.73
CA ALA A 220 -4.03 -3.51 -11.89
C ALA A 220 -3.62 -2.06 -11.56
N LEU A 221 -4.44 -1.07 -11.93
CA LEU A 221 -4.18 0.35 -11.64
C LEU A 221 -4.34 0.63 -10.15
N VAL A 222 -5.39 0.08 -9.53
CA VAL A 222 -5.60 0.20 -8.08
C VAL A 222 -4.41 -0.36 -7.30
N ARG A 223 -3.91 -1.54 -7.68
CA ARG A 223 -2.75 -2.16 -7.03
C ARG A 223 -1.48 -1.34 -7.20
N LYS A 224 -1.22 -0.81 -8.40
CA LYS A 224 -0.05 0.05 -8.65
C LYS A 224 -0.07 1.27 -7.75
N LEU A 225 -1.20 1.98 -7.70
CA LEU A 225 -1.35 3.17 -6.89
C LEU A 225 -1.25 2.90 -5.39
N GLN A 226 -1.93 1.85 -4.91
CA GLN A 226 -1.80 1.41 -3.51
C GLN A 226 -0.35 1.09 -3.16
N SER A 227 0.39 0.44 -4.06
CA SER A 227 1.81 0.16 -3.87
C SER A 227 2.63 1.45 -3.76
N GLN A 228 2.41 2.42 -4.66
CA GLN A 228 3.08 3.73 -4.59
C GLN A 228 2.81 4.45 -3.27
N LEU A 229 1.55 4.48 -2.81
CA LEU A 229 1.18 5.09 -1.54
C LEU A 229 1.80 4.34 -0.34
N MET A 230 1.88 3.01 -0.40
CA MET A 230 2.59 2.21 0.60
C MET A 230 4.06 2.56 0.68
N TYR A 231 4.73 2.77 -0.46
CA TYR A 231 6.12 3.23 -0.47
C TYR A 231 6.30 4.60 0.13
N LEU A 232 5.39 5.55 -0.13
CA LEU A 232 5.44 6.87 0.52
C LEU A 232 5.36 6.75 2.05
N GLY A 233 4.48 5.88 2.55
CA GLY A 233 4.41 5.59 3.99
C GLY A 233 5.70 4.97 4.51
N LEU A 234 6.25 4.01 3.79
CA LEU A 234 7.50 3.37 4.16
C LEU A 234 8.70 4.33 4.14
N GLU A 235 8.78 5.25 3.19
CA GLU A 235 9.78 6.33 3.20
C GLU A 235 9.60 7.26 4.40
N SER A 236 8.34 7.62 4.72
CA SER A 236 8.01 8.46 5.89
C SER A 236 8.50 7.83 7.20
N LEU A 237 8.42 6.50 7.34
CA LEU A 237 8.94 5.77 8.49
C LEU A 237 10.43 6.06 8.75
N TYR A 238 11.24 6.24 7.71
CA TYR A 238 12.69 6.48 7.81
C TYR A 238 13.08 7.97 7.75
N GLN A 239 12.30 8.81 7.07
CA GLN A 239 12.65 10.20 6.79
C GLN A 239 12.00 11.19 7.76
N ASP A 240 10.82 10.87 8.29
CA ASP A 240 10.04 11.79 9.12
C ASP A 240 10.20 11.49 10.60
N GLN A 241 10.24 12.54 11.43
CA GLN A 241 10.33 12.40 12.87
C GLN A 241 9.07 11.74 13.44
N PRO A 242 9.16 10.94 14.52
CA PRO A 242 8.00 10.29 15.12
C PRO A 242 6.86 11.24 15.51
N THR A 243 7.15 12.50 15.81
CA THR A 243 6.14 13.52 16.13
C THR A 243 5.38 14.06 14.91
N GLU A 244 5.86 13.82 13.69
CA GLU A 244 5.23 14.27 12.44
C GLU A 244 4.41 13.16 11.75
N ARG A 245 4.38 11.95 12.31
CA ARG A 245 3.74 10.77 11.69
C ARG A 245 3.13 9.85 12.72
N GLU A 246 2.08 9.13 12.33
CA GLU A 246 1.46 8.09 13.15
C GLU A 246 1.69 6.71 12.52
N PHE A 247 2.39 5.83 13.22
CA PHE A 247 2.64 4.45 12.82
C PHE A 247 2.26 3.51 13.96
N GLY A 248 1.05 2.96 13.90
CA GLY A 248 0.56 1.92 14.81
C GLY A 248 0.53 0.55 14.14
N THR A 249 0.75 -0.50 14.92
CA THR A 249 0.63 -1.89 14.47
C THR A 249 -0.25 -2.69 15.42
N LEU A 250 -1.10 -3.56 14.87
CA LEU A 250 -1.94 -4.47 15.64
C LEU A 250 -1.97 -5.84 14.94
N THR A 251 -1.69 -6.90 15.69
CA THR A 251 -1.76 -8.29 15.19
C THR A 251 -2.91 -9.00 15.89
N LEU A 252 -3.84 -9.57 15.11
CA LEU A 252 -5.08 -10.17 15.61
C LEU A 252 -5.26 -11.59 15.05
N SER A 253 -5.81 -12.48 15.86
CA SER A 253 -6.44 -13.71 15.38
C SER A 253 -7.93 -13.45 15.22
N LEU A 254 -8.46 -13.65 14.01
CA LEU A 254 -9.83 -13.29 13.65
C LEU A 254 -10.51 -14.45 12.93
N THR A 255 -11.78 -14.69 13.27
CA THR A 255 -12.69 -15.45 12.42
C THR A 255 -12.98 -14.67 11.12
N LYS A 256 -13.53 -15.37 10.12
CA LYS A 256 -13.93 -14.73 8.85
C LYS A 256 -14.95 -13.60 9.07
N THR A 257 -15.89 -13.79 10.00
CA THR A 257 -16.93 -12.80 10.31
C THR A 257 -16.32 -11.54 10.91
N GLU A 258 -15.47 -11.69 11.93
CA GLU A 258 -14.79 -10.56 12.57
C GLU A 258 -13.88 -9.82 11.59
N PHE A 259 -13.20 -10.53 10.69
CA PHE A 259 -12.39 -9.92 9.63
C PHE A 259 -13.23 -9.05 8.68
N GLU A 260 -14.40 -9.52 8.24
CA GLU A 260 -15.29 -8.73 7.39
C GLU A 260 -15.92 -7.54 8.13
N GLU A 261 -16.23 -7.70 9.42
CA GLU A 261 -16.71 -6.59 10.26
C GLU A 261 -15.67 -5.49 10.42
N ILE A 262 -14.41 -5.84 10.70
CA ILE A 262 -13.33 -4.85 10.79
C ILE A 262 -13.13 -4.19 9.42
N LYS A 263 -13.13 -4.94 8.31
CA LYS A 263 -13.09 -4.34 6.96
C LYS A 263 -14.21 -3.33 6.74
N PHE A 264 -15.41 -3.61 7.21
CA PHE A 264 -16.53 -2.67 7.12
C PHE A 264 -16.29 -1.41 7.96
N LYS A 265 -15.89 -1.56 9.22
CA LYS A 265 -15.54 -0.43 10.12
C LYS A 265 -14.45 0.46 9.53
N LEU A 266 -13.38 -0.13 8.98
CA LEU A 266 -12.30 0.61 8.32
C LEU A 266 -12.79 1.43 7.12
N ARG A 267 -13.72 0.87 6.32
CA ARG A 267 -14.34 1.62 5.20
C ARG A 267 -15.20 2.78 5.69
N GLN A 268 -15.97 2.59 6.76
CA GLN A 268 -16.77 3.66 7.36
C GLN A 268 -15.90 4.78 7.92
N MET A 269 -14.86 4.44 8.68
CA MET A 269 -13.90 5.39 9.22
C MET A 269 -13.26 6.23 8.11
N ARG A 270 -12.78 5.60 7.03
CA ARG A 270 -12.22 6.34 5.88
C ARG A 270 -13.23 7.29 5.24
N LYS A 271 -14.49 6.86 5.08
CA LYS A 271 -15.56 7.71 4.53
C LYS A 271 -15.85 8.90 5.44
N ALA A 272 -15.88 8.69 6.75
CA ALA A 272 -16.09 9.75 7.74
C ALA A 272 -14.96 10.78 7.69
N LEU A 273 -13.70 10.33 7.78
CA LEU A 273 -12.52 11.20 7.69
C LEU A 273 -12.50 12.04 6.41
N HIS A 274 -12.81 11.44 5.27
CA HIS A 274 -12.89 12.16 3.99
C HIS A 274 -14.00 13.22 4.00
N LYS A 275 -15.20 12.88 4.49
CA LYS A 275 -16.33 13.80 4.60
C LYS A 275 -15.98 14.98 5.49
N ASP A 276 -15.45 14.71 6.69
CA ASP A 276 -15.13 15.74 7.68
C ASP A 276 -14.03 16.67 7.17
N ASN A 277 -12.99 16.12 6.53
CA ASN A 277 -11.95 16.89 5.87
C ASN A 277 -12.52 17.78 4.76
N SER A 278 -13.37 17.23 3.89
CA SER A 278 -14.01 17.98 2.81
C SER A 278 -14.82 19.16 3.35
N ILE A 279 -15.60 18.96 4.41
CA ILE A 279 -16.38 20.03 5.06
C ILE A 279 -15.46 21.08 5.68
N ALA A 280 -14.39 20.68 6.36
CA ALA A 280 -13.42 21.60 6.96
C ALA A 280 -12.73 22.47 5.90
N ARG A 281 -12.38 21.90 4.75
CA ARG A 281 -11.73 22.62 3.63
C ARG A 281 -12.64 23.62 2.91
N MET A 282 -13.97 23.53 3.09
CA MET A 282 -14.89 24.58 2.64
C MET A 282 -14.81 25.85 3.49
N LYS A 283 -14.36 25.73 4.75
CA LYS A 283 -14.30 26.85 5.71
C LYS A 283 -12.91 27.48 5.75
N GLN A 284 -11.86 26.67 5.74
CA GLN A 284 -10.48 27.13 5.80
C GLN A 284 -9.53 26.15 5.12
N LYS A 285 -8.43 26.66 4.57
CA LYS A 285 -7.35 25.84 4.04
C LYS A 285 -6.64 25.07 5.17
N GLY A 286 -5.98 23.97 4.81
CA GLY A 286 -5.13 23.20 5.72
C GLY A 286 -3.67 23.64 5.62
N GLU A 287 -2.87 23.32 6.63
CA GLU A 287 -1.44 23.67 6.63
C GLU A 287 -0.62 22.73 5.74
N ARG A 288 -1.02 21.45 5.66
CA ARG A 288 -0.25 20.40 5.00
C ARG A 288 -1.12 19.23 4.54
N VAL A 289 -0.75 18.61 3.42
CA VAL A 289 -1.35 17.34 2.96
C VAL A 289 -0.72 16.14 3.68
N TYR A 290 -1.57 15.26 4.21
CA TYR A 290 -1.19 14.01 4.85
C TYR A 290 -1.77 12.82 4.08
N GLN A 291 -0.96 11.77 3.91
CA GLN A 291 -1.40 10.51 3.31
C GLN A 291 -1.70 9.49 4.43
N LEU A 292 -2.96 9.05 4.52
CA LEU A 292 -3.38 8.00 5.46
C LEU A 292 -3.53 6.66 4.73
N ASN A 293 -2.72 5.69 5.13
CA ASN A 293 -2.81 4.31 4.64
C ASN A 293 -3.29 3.41 5.78
N ILE A 294 -4.36 2.65 5.55
CA ILE A 294 -4.88 1.67 6.51
C ILE A 294 -4.96 0.32 5.82
N GLN A 295 -4.31 -0.69 6.38
CA GLN A 295 -4.15 -2.00 5.78
C GLN A 295 -4.52 -3.08 6.78
N LEU A 296 -5.38 -4.00 6.35
CA LEU A 296 -5.72 -5.23 7.08
C LEU A 296 -5.62 -6.38 6.08
N PHE A 297 -4.71 -7.31 6.34
CA PHE A 297 -4.46 -8.46 5.46
C PHE A 297 -4.08 -9.69 6.29
N PRO A 298 -4.41 -10.90 5.82
CA PRO A 298 -3.96 -12.13 6.46
C PRO A 298 -2.45 -12.28 6.32
N VAL A 299 -1.78 -12.66 7.41
CA VAL A 299 -0.34 -12.97 7.44
C VAL A 299 -0.06 -14.48 7.54
N THR A 300 -1.09 -15.28 7.80
CA THR A 300 -1.03 -16.75 7.84
C THR A 300 -2.15 -17.36 7.01
N ASN A 301 -1.95 -18.60 6.56
CA ASN A 301 -3.04 -19.42 6.02
C ASN A 301 -3.92 -19.94 7.15
N ALA A 302 -5.18 -20.26 6.85
CA ALA A 302 -6.02 -21.04 7.75
C ALA A 302 -5.46 -22.47 7.87
N VAL A 303 -5.53 -23.07 9.05
CA VAL A 303 -5.13 -24.47 9.28
C VAL A 303 -6.14 -25.39 8.59
N GLU A 304 -5.67 -26.30 7.74
CA GLU A 304 -6.51 -27.31 7.09
C GLU A 304 -7.05 -28.31 8.14
N GLY A 305 -8.34 -28.65 8.04
CA GLY A 305 -8.98 -29.65 8.93
C GLY A 305 -9.64 -29.11 10.19
N VAL A 306 -9.64 -27.80 10.43
CA VAL A 306 -10.47 -27.20 11.49
C VAL A 306 -11.90 -27.06 10.96
N GLU A 307 -12.84 -27.82 11.54
CA GLU A 307 -14.26 -27.69 11.21
C GLU A 307 -14.71 -26.24 11.44
N LYS A 308 -15.40 -25.66 10.45
CA LYS A 308 -15.96 -24.32 10.55
C LYS A 308 -17.14 -24.39 11.52
N THR A 309 -16.90 -24.05 12.78
CA THR A 309 -17.97 -23.90 13.77
C THR A 309 -19.04 -22.95 13.19
N PRO A 310 -20.32 -23.35 13.18
CA PRO A 310 -21.37 -22.52 12.61
C PRO A 310 -21.42 -21.17 13.32
N VAL A 311 -21.59 -20.12 12.52
CA VAL A 311 -21.62 -18.71 12.96
C VAL A 311 -22.74 -18.54 13.98
N ILE A 312 -22.38 -18.42 15.26
CA ILE A 312 -23.29 -17.90 16.27
C ILE A 312 -23.45 -16.41 15.96
N LYS A 313 -24.66 -15.99 15.59
CA LYS A 313 -24.98 -14.56 15.41
C LYS A 313 -24.66 -13.83 16.72
N PRO A 314 -24.02 -12.65 16.70
CA PRO A 314 -23.74 -11.92 17.93
C PRO A 314 -25.05 -11.60 18.65
N ALA A 315 -25.23 -12.12 19.86
CA ALA A 315 -26.26 -11.70 20.79
C ALA A 315 -25.80 -10.41 21.48
N LEU A 316 -25.73 -9.32 20.71
CA LEU A 316 -25.54 -7.97 21.23
C LEU A 316 -26.67 -7.11 20.68
N ASP A 317 -27.85 -7.27 21.28
CA ASP A 317 -28.91 -6.29 21.25
C ASP A 317 -28.41 -5.03 21.97
N ILE A 318 -27.89 -4.07 21.19
CA ILE A 318 -27.70 -2.71 21.69
C ILE A 318 -29.10 -2.12 21.85
N LYS A 319 -29.65 -2.18 23.06
CA LYS A 319 -30.80 -1.36 23.45
C LYS A 319 -30.37 0.10 23.37
N THR A 320 -30.79 0.80 22.32
CA THR A 320 -30.86 2.25 22.31
C THR A 320 -31.94 2.69 23.29
N GLU A 321 -31.56 2.85 24.56
CA GLU A 321 -32.31 3.68 25.50
C GLU A 321 -31.58 5.02 25.61
N THR A 322 -32.11 6.03 24.94
CA THR A 322 -32.07 7.39 25.46
C THR A 322 -33.40 8.01 25.11
N ALA A 323 -34.28 8.05 26.11
CA ALA A 323 -35.57 8.69 26.01
C ALA A 323 -35.37 10.18 25.71
N ILE A 324 -36.03 10.63 24.65
CA ILE A 324 -36.21 12.04 24.32
C ILE A 324 -37.16 12.58 25.38
N ILE A 325 -36.65 13.33 26.36
CA ILE A 325 -37.48 14.14 27.22
C ILE A 325 -37.75 15.44 26.45
N GLU A 326 -38.89 15.49 25.79
CA GLU A 326 -39.48 16.74 25.30
C GLU A 326 -39.88 17.58 26.53
N THR A 327 -39.23 18.73 26.70
CA THR A 327 -39.74 19.79 27.58
C THR A 327 -40.16 20.96 26.68
N PRO A 328 -41.43 21.40 26.70
CA PRO A 328 -41.87 22.49 25.84
C PRO A 328 -41.35 23.84 26.37
N ALA A 329 -40.86 24.66 25.45
CA ALA A 329 -40.43 26.03 25.73
C ALA A 329 -41.63 26.92 26.11
N PRO A 330 -41.53 27.78 27.15
CA PRO A 330 -42.43 28.91 27.30
C PRO A 330 -41.90 30.12 26.53
N VAL A 331 -42.80 30.76 25.78
CA VAL A 331 -42.59 32.01 25.08
C VAL A 331 -42.86 33.17 26.05
N MET A 332 -41.97 34.16 26.14
CA MET A 332 -42.23 35.60 25.97
C MET A 332 -41.28 36.53 26.77
N ALA A 333 -40.97 37.63 26.09
CA ALA A 333 -40.67 38.99 26.57
C ALA A 333 -39.22 39.36 26.96
N ALA A 334 -38.62 40.20 26.12
CA ALA A 334 -37.65 41.22 26.53
C ALA A 334 -38.36 42.32 27.36
N PRO A 335 -37.65 43.05 28.25
CA PRO A 335 -36.97 44.29 27.82
C PRO A 335 -35.64 44.56 28.60
N SER A 336 -34.59 45.11 27.94
CA SER A 336 -34.11 46.52 27.97
C SER A 336 -33.19 46.93 29.16
N VAL A 337 -31.97 47.38 28.81
CA VAL A 337 -31.17 48.50 29.42
C VAL A 337 -30.57 48.17 30.82
N GLU A 338 -29.30 48.40 31.18
CA GLU A 338 -28.48 49.61 31.14
C GLU A 338 -27.00 49.36 31.56
N ALA A 339 -26.11 50.21 31.02
CA ALA A 339 -24.83 50.77 31.52
C ALA A 339 -23.80 50.00 32.41
N ALA A 340 -22.54 50.14 31.98
CA ALA A 340 -21.26 50.07 32.72
C ALA A 340 -21.17 51.18 33.83
N PRO A 341 -20.05 51.48 34.56
CA PRO A 341 -18.62 51.11 34.35
C PRO A 341 -17.73 51.00 35.64
N VAL A 342 -16.38 51.03 35.47
CA VAL A 342 -15.32 51.54 36.43
C VAL A 342 -14.86 50.51 37.51
N THR A 343 -13.61 50.19 37.87
CA THR A 343 -12.21 50.65 37.63
C THR A 343 -11.17 49.73 38.29
N ALA A 344 -9.92 49.82 37.78
CA ALA A 344 -8.62 49.89 38.48
C ALA A 344 -7.99 48.67 39.22
N ALA A 345 -6.70 48.49 38.90
CA ALA A 345 -5.64 47.63 39.47
C ALA A 345 -5.16 48.12 40.87
N PRO A 346 -4.07 47.62 41.53
CA PRO A 346 -3.11 46.55 41.18
C PRO A 346 -2.69 45.62 42.37
N ALA A 347 -1.64 44.81 42.13
CA ALA A 347 -0.65 44.23 43.08
C ALA A 347 -0.81 42.76 43.58
N ASP A 348 -0.02 41.89 42.93
CA ASP A 348 1.05 41.04 43.51
C ASP A 348 0.79 40.17 44.76
N LYS A 349 0.78 38.84 44.58
CA LYS A 349 1.59 37.84 45.33
C LYS A 349 1.24 36.39 44.98
N ASP A 350 2.29 35.60 44.79
CA ASP A 350 2.44 34.16 45.04
C ASP A 350 1.25 33.21 44.79
N SER A 351 1.35 32.42 43.72
CA SER A 351 1.10 30.97 43.82
C SER A 351 1.71 30.22 42.63
N ARG A 352 2.75 29.44 42.91
CA ARG A 352 3.21 28.35 42.03
C ARG A 352 2.11 27.30 41.96
N ALA A 353 1.60 27.05 40.76
CA ALA A 353 0.74 25.91 40.47
C ALA A 353 1.35 25.07 39.34
N ASN A 354 1.58 23.79 39.67
CA ASN A 354 1.44 22.58 38.84
C ASN A 354 1.93 22.61 37.39
N VAL A 355 3.04 21.89 37.14
CA VAL A 355 3.25 21.18 35.88
C VAL A 355 3.40 19.68 36.17
N SER A 356 2.30 18.99 35.84
CA SER A 356 2.17 17.60 35.40
C SER A 356 3.34 16.63 35.62
N SER A 357 3.07 15.70 36.53
CA SER A 357 3.45 14.29 36.42
C SER A 357 3.08 13.72 35.04
N LEU A 358 4.06 13.41 34.21
CA LEU A 358 4.00 12.41 33.12
C LEU A 358 5.42 12.02 32.67
N ALA A 359 6.28 11.80 33.66
CA ALA A 359 7.61 11.20 33.51
C ALA A 359 7.73 10.02 34.48
N ALA A 360 6.86 9.02 34.31
CA ALA A 360 6.91 7.77 35.08
C ALA A 360 6.03 6.68 34.45
N THR A 361 6.36 6.21 33.24
CA THR A 361 6.03 4.84 32.77
C THR A 361 6.76 4.53 31.46
N ALA A 362 8.09 4.60 31.51
CA ALA A 362 8.98 4.03 30.50
C ALA A 362 9.72 2.84 31.11
N ALA A 363 8.95 1.84 31.54
CA ALA A 363 9.44 0.52 31.93
C ALA A 363 8.27 -0.47 31.89
N SER A 364 8.48 -1.59 31.22
CA SER A 364 7.57 -2.75 31.07
C SER A 364 6.63 -2.75 29.87
N ALA A 365 7.20 -3.08 28.71
CA ALA A 365 6.51 -3.80 27.65
C ALA A 365 7.47 -4.83 26.98
N ALA A 366 8.38 -5.40 27.79
CA ALA A 366 9.31 -6.46 27.38
C ALA A 366 8.93 -7.85 27.95
N ASP A 367 7.81 -7.97 28.66
CA ASP A 367 7.37 -9.20 29.34
C ASP A 367 6.06 -9.80 28.79
N LEU A 368 5.67 -9.49 27.55
CA LEU A 368 4.44 -10.04 26.94
C LEU A 368 4.67 -10.98 25.75
N PHE A 369 5.88 -11.52 25.60
CA PHE A 369 6.14 -12.66 24.73
C PHE A 369 7.00 -13.72 25.43
N ARG A 370 6.36 -14.42 26.38
CA ARG A 370 6.58 -15.84 26.64
C ARG A 370 5.33 -16.62 26.27
#